data_AF-A0A6N8X786-F1
#
_entry.id   AF-A0A6N8X786-F1
#
_cell.length_a   1.000
_cell.length_b   1.000
_cell.length_c   1.000
_cell.angle_alpha   90.00
_cell.angle_beta   90.00
_cell.angle_gamma   90.00
#
_symmetry.space_group_name_H-M   'P 1'
#
loop_
_entity.id
_entity.type
_entity.pdbx_description
1 polymer ?
#
loop_
_entity_poly.entity_id
_entity_poly.type
_entity_poly.pdbx_seq_one_letter_code
_entity_poly.pdbx_strand_id
1 'polypeptide(L)'
;MLSTVGRNGGLGACAAALILAGCGDLSTIATLPHSLVITPFDTLITEGQQAKLTVTVLDEDGNVIPGPPNWTPLDWTVAPRGAIDLQPDGTFTAVGGANARVSAEVAGLAGEVFVRTNPLDLELSAGAVYLTQGAQNLNGDVPLIAGRDAALRVFPVGDEISFFEPRARATFYQGGQVVHTASLSPVQEKLYTAPTEEALQASNNATIPGSVIQPGVEIVVELDPDGIVPLAPGSQLRFPAAGRMSLNVIEMPVYRQMIVPTIQTLYDDSESVVAWAEGKTEDHPFFRFTRKVMPIGEMKVTIHEPYHTSADLRTETGWQSWIREILAMWELEGRQGYYYGASPLPRGTWAGGLGYLQTPVSVGINRTQTYTHEIGHNMSLRHIACGGAGGPDPNYPHNPESIGIYGFDVAAGSIIHPFSAKDLMTYCDPTWISDYSFRIALNRRLQLESPAARAAWEAIPEEPTIMLWGSVGEGAMLMEPAFLVDARPSVPTVGGPYRLEGYGPGGELRFGFDFTPQPVEFGAEHFHFHVPYDPDRDGRLARVVLSGAEGEFELGASSTSPMAIVINTGSGQVRAILRDWNGSSALAGADTEIMVSDGLPWGSR
;
A
#
# COMPACT_ATOMS: atom_id res chain seq x y z
N MET A 1 -1.76 -37.38 -12.06
CA MET A 1 -1.76 -37.34 -13.54
C MET A 1 -0.44 -36.73 -13.96
N LEU A 2 0.55 -37.52 -14.38
CA LEU A 2 0.82 -38.01 -15.76
C LEU A 2 1.72 -37.05 -16.56
N SER A 3 2.90 -37.55 -16.96
CA SER A 3 3.70 -37.25 -18.18
C SER A 3 5.21 -37.37 -17.83
N THR A 4 5.96 -38.48 -17.99
CA THR A 4 6.54 -39.13 -19.21
C THR A 4 6.97 -38.14 -20.30
N VAL A 5 8.22 -38.11 -20.80
CA VAL A 5 8.90 -38.97 -21.82
C VAL A 5 10.36 -38.40 -21.93
N GLY A 6 11.47 -39.08 -22.26
CA GLY A 6 11.72 -40.39 -22.85
C GLY A 6 13.23 -40.69 -23.03
N ARG A 7 13.46 -41.86 -23.64
CA ARG A 7 14.67 -42.70 -23.78
C ARG A 7 15.79 -42.19 -24.70
N ASN A 8 17.00 -42.73 -24.49
CA ASN A 8 17.84 -43.52 -25.43
C ASN A 8 19.00 -44.14 -24.61
N GLY A 9 19.46 -45.39 -24.71
CA GLY A 9 19.38 -46.41 -25.75
C GLY A 9 20.79 -46.68 -26.31
N GLY A 10 21.48 -47.73 -25.86
CA GLY A 10 22.77 -48.15 -26.42
C GLY A 10 23.39 -49.38 -25.75
N LEU A 11 23.07 -50.58 -26.27
CA LEU A 11 23.68 -51.87 -25.93
C LEU A 11 25.02 -52.06 -26.65
N GLY A 12 25.97 -52.73 -26.00
CA GLY A 12 27.13 -53.38 -26.60
C GLY A 12 27.58 -54.55 -25.74
N ALA A 13 27.28 -55.77 -26.18
CA ALA A 13 27.63 -57.03 -25.52
C ALA A 13 28.99 -57.56 -26.00
N CYS A 14 29.74 -58.23 -25.12
CA CYS A 14 30.53 -59.41 -25.47
C CYS A 14 30.82 -60.27 -24.22
N ALA A 15 30.52 -61.56 -24.35
CA ALA A 15 30.76 -62.67 -23.42
C ALA A 15 32.27 -62.99 -23.30
N ALA A 16 32.82 -63.87 -22.46
CA ALA A 16 32.35 -64.97 -21.61
C ALA A 16 33.50 -65.35 -20.65
N ALA A 17 33.17 -66.03 -19.54
CA ALA A 17 33.79 -67.29 -19.06
C ALA A 17 33.95 -67.34 -17.52
N LEU A 18 33.30 -68.35 -16.93
CA LEU A 18 33.49 -68.80 -15.56
C LEU A 18 34.93 -69.25 -15.31
N ILE A 19 35.50 -68.86 -14.16
CA ILE A 19 36.37 -69.74 -13.36
C ILE A 19 35.95 -69.61 -11.89
N LEU A 20 35.42 -70.70 -11.34
CA LEU A 20 35.30 -70.96 -9.90
C LEU A 20 36.70 -71.30 -9.37
N ALA A 21 37.20 -70.50 -8.44
CA ALA A 21 38.27 -70.87 -7.51
C ALA A 21 37.86 -70.38 -6.12
N GLY A 22 37.70 -71.32 -5.19
CA GLY A 22 37.25 -71.07 -3.83
C GLY A 22 38.38 -70.81 -2.82
N CYS A 23 37.90 -70.47 -1.62
CA CYS A 23 38.58 -70.38 -0.31
C CYS A 23 39.44 -69.14 -0.01
N GLY A 24 38.90 -68.32 0.91
CA GLY A 24 39.64 -67.39 1.73
C GLY A 24 38.74 -66.29 2.27
N ASP A 25 38.41 -66.33 3.57
CA ASP A 25 37.76 -65.25 4.31
C ASP A 25 38.31 -63.88 3.93
N LEU A 26 37.42 -62.95 3.56
CA LEU A 26 37.57 -61.49 3.69
C LEU A 26 36.23 -60.84 3.25
N SER A 27 35.16 -61.11 4.00
CA SER A 27 34.02 -60.18 4.03
C SER A 27 34.41 -58.96 4.88
N THR A 28 35.39 -58.21 4.43
CA THR A 28 35.47 -56.78 4.73
C THR A 28 34.87 -56.10 3.52
N ILE A 29 33.55 -55.94 3.52
CA ILE A 29 32.96 -54.84 2.75
C ILE A 29 33.70 -53.61 3.29
N ALA A 30 34.54 -52.99 2.47
CA ALA A 30 35.17 -51.74 2.86
C ALA A 30 34.01 -50.80 3.26
N THR A 31 33.94 -50.42 4.53
CA THR A 31 32.98 -49.42 4.99
C THR A 31 33.28 -48.15 4.21
N LEU A 32 32.43 -47.85 3.23
CA LEU A 32 32.62 -46.71 2.36
C LEU A 32 32.16 -45.45 3.10
N PRO A 33 32.95 -44.37 3.09
CA PRO A 33 32.49 -43.07 3.56
C PRO A 33 31.20 -42.66 2.86
N HIS A 34 30.15 -42.36 3.63
CA HIS A 34 28.85 -41.95 3.12
C HIS A 34 28.48 -40.54 3.56
N SER A 35 28.79 -40.14 4.81
CA SER A 35 28.52 -38.79 5.30
C SER A 35 29.60 -38.28 6.27
N LEU A 36 29.65 -36.96 6.42
CA LEU A 36 30.60 -36.26 7.29
C LEU A 36 29.83 -35.38 8.26
N VAL A 37 30.15 -35.50 9.55
CA VAL A 37 29.58 -34.68 10.62
C VAL A 37 30.70 -33.93 11.34
N ILE A 38 30.51 -32.62 11.55
CA ILE A 38 31.41 -31.79 12.35
C ILE A 38 30.72 -31.46 13.67
N THR A 39 31.43 -31.62 14.79
CA THR A 39 30.89 -31.32 16.13
C THR A 39 31.83 -30.42 16.94
N PRO A 40 31.29 -29.54 17.81
CA PRO A 40 29.86 -29.17 17.91
C PRO A 40 29.37 -28.43 16.65
N PHE A 41 28.05 -28.43 16.41
CA PHE A 41 27.46 -27.85 15.19
C PHE A 41 27.42 -26.31 15.21
N ASP A 42 27.36 -25.73 16.42
CA ASP A 42 27.35 -24.30 16.69
C ASP A 42 28.16 -24.06 17.96
N THR A 43 29.10 -23.12 17.87
CA THR A 43 29.99 -22.75 18.98
C THR A 43 29.95 -21.25 19.16
N LEU A 44 29.61 -20.77 20.36
CA LEU A 44 29.79 -19.37 20.75
C LEU A 44 30.94 -19.28 21.76
N ILE A 45 32.01 -18.56 21.40
CA ILE A 45 33.17 -18.31 22.28
C ILE A 45 33.55 -16.83 22.27
N THR A 46 34.47 -16.45 23.15
CA THR A 46 35.06 -15.10 23.18
C THR A 46 36.45 -15.11 22.52
N GLU A 47 36.83 -13.99 21.94
CA GLU A 47 38.19 -13.71 21.46
C GLU A 47 39.27 -14.21 22.44
N GLY A 48 40.29 -14.86 21.88
CA GLY A 48 41.39 -15.47 22.62
C GLY A 48 41.06 -16.85 23.24
N GLN A 49 39.80 -17.26 23.30
CA GLN A 49 39.44 -18.61 23.75
C GLN A 49 39.74 -19.66 22.69
N GLN A 50 40.01 -20.88 23.16
CA GLN A 50 40.25 -22.04 22.31
C GLN A 50 39.12 -23.05 22.40
N ALA A 51 38.81 -23.69 21.27
CA ALA A 51 37.88 -24.81 21.18
C ALA A 51 38.37 -25.80 20.13
N LYS A 52 37.64 -26.91 19.96
CA LYS A 52 37.99 -27.97 19.00
C LYS A 52 36.78 -28.42 18.22
N LEU A 53 36.92 -28.44 16.90
CA LEU A 53 35.99 -29.10 15.99
C LEU A 53 36.46 -30.52 15.73
N THR A 54 35.52 -31.48 15.79
CA THR A 54 35.78 -32.89 15.55
C THR A 54 35.02 -33.35 14.32
N VAL A 55 35.75 -33.91 13.35
CA VAL A 55 35.19 -34.50 12.13
C VAL A 55 34.97 -35.99 12.36
N THR A 56 33.74 -36.44 12.12
CA THR A 56 33.34 -37.84 12.18
C THR A 56 32.83 -38.27 10.81
N VAL A 57 33.44 -39.30 10.23
CA VAL A 57 32.99 -39.90 8.98
C VAL A 57 32.11 -41.09 9.30
N LEU A 58 30.93 -41.17 8.67
CA LEU A 58 29.95 -42.23 8.87
C LEU A 58 29.78 -43.06 7.58
N ASP A 59 29.53 -44.36 7.73
CA ASP A 59 29.10 -45.23 6.64
C ASP A 59 27.59 -45.07 6.31
N GLU A 60 27.09 -45.84 5.35
CA GLU A 60 25.68 -45.81 4.92
C GLU A 60 24.70 -46.16 6.04
N ASP A 61 25.13 -46.97 7.01
CA ASP A 61 24.33 -47.39 8.17
C ASP A 61 24.45 -46.42 9.36
N GLY A 62 25.23 -45.34 9.21
CA GLY A 62 25.46 -44.34 10.25
C GLY A 62 26.51 -44.72 11.31
N ASN A 63 27.28 -45.79 11.08
CA ASN A 63 28.37 -46.17 11.99
C ASN A 63 29.61 -45.32 11.73
N VAL A 64 30.35 -45.02 12.80
CA VAL A 64 31.62 -44.26 12.71
C VAL A 64 32.68 -45.09 12.00
N ILE A 65 33.25 -44.54 10.94
CA ILE A 65 34.46 -45.07 10.29
C ILE A 65 35.67 -44.62 11.13
N PRO A 66 36.49 -45.54 11.67
CA PRO A 66 37.61 -45.18 12.53
C PRO A 66 38.70 -44.37 11.81
N GLY A 67 38.87 -43.12 12.23
CA GLY A 67 39.85 -42.18 11.69
C GLY A 67 39.44 -41.59 10.32
N PRO A 68 39.91 -40.37 9.98
CA PRO A 68 39.80 -39.90 8.60
C PRO A 68 40.51 -40.91 7.68
N PRO A 69 39.95 -41.25 6.50
CA PRO A 69 40.57 -42.22 5.60
C PRO A 69 42.04 -41.83 5.32
N ASN A 70 43.00 -42.68 5.71
CA ASN A 70 44.45 -42.38 5.62
C ASN A 70 44.97 -42.05 4.20
N TRP A 71 44.12 -42.20 3.17
CA TRP A 71 44.42 -41.93 1.77
C TRP A 71 43.93 -40.55 1.28
N THR A 72 43.19 -39.78 2.08
CA THR A 72 42.81 -38.38 1.76
C THR A 72 42.98 -37.48 3.00
N PRO A 73 43.73 -36.36 2.92
CA PRO A 73 43.86 -35.43 4.04
C PRO A 73 42.52 -34.77 4.38
N LEU A 74 42.39 -34.33 5.63
CA LEU A 74 41.29 -33.48 6.06
C LEU A 74 41.64 -32.03 5.72
N ASP A 75 40.84 -31.41 4.86
CA ASP A 75 41.02 -30.02 4.45
C ASP A 75 39.98 -29.13 5.13
N TRP A 76 40.46 -28.07 5.79
CA TRP A 76 39.60 -27.08 6.44
C TRP A 76 39.56 -25.78 5.62
N THR A 77 38.38 -25.18 5.55
CA THR A 77 38.20 -23.82 5.03
C THR A 77 37.42 -22.97 6.00
N VAL A 78 37.83 -21.72 6.17
CA VAL A 78 37.21 -20.74 7.07
C VAL A 78 36.84 -19.49 6.27
N ALA A 79 35.59 -19.05 6.40
CA ALA A 79 35.08 -17.83 5.81
C ALA A 79 34.35 -16.96 6.87
N PRO A 80 34.69 -15.67 7.02
CA PRO A 80 35.80 -14.97 6.36
C PRO A 80 37.17 -15.46 6.85
N ARG A 81 38.20 -15.33 6.01
CA ARG A 81 39.57 -15.71 6.38
C ARG A 81 40.04 -14.89 7.57
N GLY A 82 40.70 -15.53 8.53
CA GLY A 82 41.23 -14.88 9.74
C GLY A 82 40.20 -14.67 10.87
N ALA A 83 38.95 -15.11 10.70
CA ALA A 83 37.95 -15.06 11.77
C ALA A 83 38.32 -15.95 12.98
N ILE A 84 38.93 -17.10 12.69
CA ILE A 84 39.52 -18.01 13.67
C ILE A 84 40.88 -18.49 13.15
N ASP A 85 41.79 -18.79 14.07
CA ASP A 85 43.05 -19.46 13.78
C ASP A 85 42.86 -20.97 13.95
N LEU A 86 42.48 -21.67 12.88
CA LEU A 86 42.15 -23.09 12.86
C LEU A 86 43.36 -23.95 12.47
N GLN A 87 43.71 -24.89 13.34
CA GLN A 87 44.79 -25.84 13.15
C GLN A 87 44.30 -27.11 12.43
N PRO A 88 45.20 -27.87 11.77
CA PRO A 88 44.82 -29.08 11.03
C PRO A 88 44.10 -30.16 11.85
N ASP A 89 44.35 -30.21 13.17
CA ASP A 89 43.73 -31.18 14.08
C ASP A 89 42.32 -30.77 14.56
N GLY A 90 41.80 -29.65 14.04
CA GLY A 90 40.50 -29.08 14.38
C GLY A 90 40.50 -28.17 15.61
N THR A 91 41.63 -28.01 16.31
CA THR A 91 41.73 -26.99 17.37
C THR A 91 41.78 -25.60 16.77
N PHE A 92 41.14 -24.62 17.41
CA PHE A 92 41.16 -23.25 16.93
C PHE A 92 41.18 -22.24 18.06
N THR A 93 41.70 -21.04 17.77
CA THR A 93 41.61 -19.86 18.64
C THR A 93 40.74 -18.80 17.97
N ALA A 94 39.82 -18.20 18.74
CA ALA A 94 39.04 -17.05 18.29
C ALA A 94 39.91 -15.79 18.14
N VAL A 95 39.80 -15.07 17.02
CA VAL A 95 40.65 -13.91 16.71
C VAL A 95 39.95 -12.57 17.01
N GLY A 96 38.63 -12.49 16.83
CA GLY A 96 37.84 -11.28 17.03
C GLY A 96 36.37 -11.54 16.73
N GLY A 97 35.54 -10.50 16.77
CA GLY A 97 34.11 -10.56 16.54
C GLY A 97 33.74 -11.07 15.14
N ALA A 98 33.21 -12.30 15.05
CA ALA A 98 32.94 -12.93 13.76
C ALA A 98 31.87 -14.04 13.81
N ASN A 99 31.12 -14.17 12.69
CA ASN A 99 30.36 -15.38 12.37
C ASN A 99 31.12 -16.18 11.30
N ALA A 100 31.97 -17.09 11.73
CA ALA A 100 32.83 -17.88 10.84
C ALA A 100 32.12 -19.14 10.37
N ARG A 101 31.97 -19.29 9.05
CA ARG A 101 31.59 -20.55 8.42
C ARG A 101 32.83 -21.41 8.26
N VAL A 102 32.82 -22.59 8.88
CA VAL A 102 33.94 -23.53 8.87
C VAL A 102 33.49 -24.79 8.14
N SER A 103 34.12 -25.08 7.01
CA SER A 103 33.84 -26.27 6.22
C SER A 103 35.02 -27.23 6.28
N ALA A 104 34.72 -28.53 6.36
CA ALA A 104 35.71 -29.59 6.34
C ALA A 104 35.42 -30.54 5.18
N GLU A 105 36.45 -30.92 4.43
CA GLU A 105 36.37 -31.87 3.33
C GLU A 105 37.33 -33.04 3.56
N VAL A 106 36.82 -34.27 3.44
CA VAL A 106 37.65 -35.48 3.41
C VAL A 106 36.98 -36.57 2.57
N ALA A 107 37.76 -37.25 1.74
CA ALA A 107 37.31 -38.34 0.85
C ALA A 107 36.11 -37.96 -0.05
N GLY A 108 36.05 -36.70 -0.49
CA GLY A 108 34.95 -36.16 -1.32
C GLY A 108 33.65 -35.89 -0.56
N LEU A 109 33.63 -36.06 0.77
CA LEU A 109 32.55 -35.64 1.64
C LEU A 109 32.86 -34.27 2.23
N ALA A 110 31.84 -33.43 2.36
CA ALA A 110 31.96 -32.11 2.96
C ALA A 110 30.93 -31.94 4.08
N GLY A 111 31.30 -31.18 5.10
CA GLY A 111 30.41 -30.72 6.16
C GLY A 111 30.71 -29.27 6.52
N GLU A 112 29.76 -28.63 7.18
CA GLU A 112 29.84 -27.21 7.54
C GLU A 112 29.26 -26.97 8.93
N VAL A 113 29.92 -26.07 9.68
CA VAL A 113 29.46 -25.54 10.98
C VAL A 113 29.72 -24.05 11.07
N PHE A 114 29.07 -23.41 12.04
CA PHE A 114 29.28 -22.00 12.36
C PHE A 114 30.00 -21.86 13.70
N VAL A 115 31.01 -21.00 13.72
CA VAL A 115 31.71 -20.56 14.93
C VAL A 115 31.44 -19.07 15.10
N ARG A 116 30.70 -18.76 16.16
CA ARG A 116 30.35 -17.42 16.59
C ARG A 116 31.36 -16.96 17.63
N THR A 117 31.93 -15.79 17.43
CA THR A 117 32.93 -15.22 18.32
C THR A 117 32.49 -13.83 18.78
N ASN A 118 32.51 -13.61 20.09
CA ASN A 118 32.40 -12.28 20.69
C ASN A 118 33.79 -11.66 20.86
N PRO A 119 33.99 -10.37 20.57
CA PRO A 119 35.22 -9.69 20.93
C PRO A 119 35.33 -9.50 22.45
N LEU A 120 36.52 -9.13 22.93
CA LEU A 120 36.74 -8.83 24.37
C LEU A 120 35.99 -7.58 24.83
N ASP A 121 35.94 -6.56 23.98
CA ASP A 121 35.15 -5.35 24.12
C ASP A 121 34.58 -4.91 22.76
N LEU A 122 33.61 -4.01 22.76
CA LEU A 122 32.92 -3.55 21.54
C LEU A 122 32.62 -2.06 21.62
N GLU A 123 32.90 -1.31 20.56
CA GLU A 123 32.40 0.06 20.43
C GLU A 123 30.93 0.03 20.04
N LEU A 124 30.04 0.28 20.99
CA LEU A 124 28.59 0.21 20.77
C LEU A 124 27.99 1.59 20.47
N SER A 125 27.20 1.70 19.41
CA SER A 125 26.42 2.90 19.09
C SER A 125 25.05 2.59 18.48
N ALA A 126 24.18 3.59 18.38
CA ALA A 126 22.91 3.46 17.66
C ALA A 126 23.14 3.83 16.19
N GLY A 127 23.22 2.85 15.30
CA GLY A 127 23.42 3.09 13.87
C GLY A 127 22.21 3.72 13.20
N ALA A 128 21.00 3.40 13.68
CA ALA A 128 19.76 4.08 13.31
C ALA A 128 18.70 3.98 14.40
N VAL A 129 17.81 4.98 14.45
CA VAL A 129 16.63 5.01 15.31
C VAL A 129 15.49 5.63 14.52
N TYR A 130 14.42 4.88 14.27
CA TYR A 130 13.24 5.42 13.60
C TYR A 130 11.95 4.74 14.07
N LEU A 131 10.83 5.40 13.81
CA LEU A 131 9.50 4.85 14.03
C LEU A 131 8.81 4.66 12.69
N THR A 132 8.02 3.60 12.57
CA THR A 132 7.23 3.32 11.36
C THR A 132 5.81 2.86 11.68
N GLN A 133 4.88 3.34 10.87
CA GLN A 133 3.45 3.04 10.91
C GLN A 133 2.96 2.32 9.65
N GLY A 134 3.87 2.08 8.70
CA GLY A 134 3.56 1.46 7.41
C GLY A 134 4.55 1.79 6.31
N ALA A 135 4.90 3.07 6.18
CA ALA A 135 5.61 3.63 5.02
C ALA A 135 6.78 4.54 5.38
N GLN A 136 7.11 4.68 6.67
CA GLN A 136 8.24 5.50 7.11
C GLN A 136 9.55 4.76 6.91
N ASN A 137 10.56 5.49 6.42
CA ASN A 137 11.87 4.96 6.07
C ASN A 137 12.93 5.35 7.11
N LEU A 138 14.14 4.79 6.93
CA LEU A 138 15.28 5.00 7.84
C LEU A 138 15.74 6.46 7.93
N ASN A 139 15.52 7.26 6.89
CA ASN A 139 15.89 8.68 6.86
C ASN A 139 14.95 9.57 7.69
N GLY A 140 13.76 9.08 8.02
CA GLY A 140 12.77 9.82 8.80
C GLY A 140 12.13 10.99 8.06
N ASP A 141 12.16 10.99 6.72
CA ASP A 141 11.61 12.08 5.89
C ASP A 141 10.12 11.89 5.53
N VAL A 142 9.56 10.71 5.78
CA VAL A 142 8.12 10.44 5.73
C VAL A 142 7.52 10.73 7.12
N PRO A 143 6.57 11.67 7.25
CA PRO A 143 5.96 11.99 8.53
C PRO A 143 5.18 10.81 9.14
N LEU A 144 5.16 10.76 10.47
CA LEU A 144 4.23 9.94 11.25
C LEU A 144 2.86 10.63 11.32
N ILE A 145 1.80 9.84 11.40
CA ILE A 145 0.44 10.31 11.61
C ILE A 145 0.10 10.27 13.09
N ALA A 146 -0.37 11.38 13.63
CA ALA A 146 -0.78 11.48 15.03
C ALA A 146 -1.88 10.45 15.37
N GLY A 147 -1.83 9.90 16.59
CA GLY A 147 -2.84 8.97 17.08
C GLY A 147 -2.72 7.53 16.55
N ARG A 148 -1.77 7.23 15.67
CA ARG A 148 -1.51 5.87 15.18
C ARG A 148 -0.37 5.20 15.95
N ASP A 149 -0.58 3.94 16.32
CA ASP A 149 0.48 3.09 16.87
C ASP A 149 1.64 3.00 15.87
N ALA A 150 2.87 2.99 16.40
CA ALA A 150 4.09 2.92 15.61
C ALA A 150 5.03 1.84 16.16
N ALA A 151 5.74 1.16 15.27
CA ALA A 151 6.87 0.32 15.65
C ALA A 151 8.12 1.19 15.77
N LEU A 152 8.71 1.27 16.96
CA LEU A 152 10.04 1.83 17.17
C LEU A 152 11.09 0.76 16.89
N ARG A 153 12.02 1.06 15.99
CA ARG A 153 13.16 0.21 15.66
C ARG A 153 14.46 0.95 15.99
N VAL A 154 15.29 0.33 16.82
CA VAL A 154 16.62 0.82 17.21
C VAL A 154 17.63 -0.22 16.76
N PHE A 155 18.64 0.20 15.99
CA PHE A 155 19.68 -0.67 15.45
C PHE A 155 20.98 -0.43 16.20
N PRO A 156 21.23 -1.15 17.31
CA PRO A 156 22.56 -1.13 17.92
C PRO A 156 23.56 -1.74 16.93
N VAL A 157 24.68 -1.05 16.73
CA VAL A 157 25.78 -1.49 15.87
C VAL A 157 27.09 -1.47 16.63
N GLY A 158 27.96 -2.41 16.29
CA GLY A 158 29.34 -2.49 16.75
C GLY A 158 30.34 -2.00 15.70
N ASP A 159 31.58 -1.79 16.10
CA ASP A 159 32.72 -1.67 15.19
C ASP A 159 33.13 -3.03 14.56
N GLU A 160 32.73 -4.14 15.20
CA GLU A 160 32.80 -5.50 14.65
C GLU A 160 31.53 -6.31 14.97
N ILE A 161 31.41 -7.51 14.38
CA ILE A 161 30.26 -8.39 14.62
C ILE A 161 30.35 -8.97 16.03
N SER A 162 29.25 -8.98 16.77
CA SER A 162 29.19 -9.72 18.03
C SER A 162 27.81 -10.34 18.26
N PHE A 163 27.71 -11.19 19.27
CA PHE A 163 26.51 -11.92 19.69
C PHE A 163 26.12 -11.55 21.11
N PHE A 164 26.55 -10.37 21.58
CA PHE A 164 25.91 -9.76 22.74
C PHE A 164 24.47 -9.40 22.38
N GLU A 165 23.57 -9.50 23.35
CA GLU A 165 22.13 -9.28 23.16
C GLU A 165 21.67 -8.05 23.97
N PRO A 166 22.23 -6.84 23.73
CA PRO A 166 21.79 -5.67 24.47
C PRO A 166 20.33 -5.36 24.14
N ARG A 167 19.62 -4.88 25.15
CA ARG A 167 18.34 -4.19 24.94
C ARG A 167 18.53 -2.68 24.87
N ALA A 168 17.48 -1.99 24.46
CA ALA A 168 17.41 -0.54 24.52
C ALA A 168 16.23 -0.09 25.39
N ARG A 169 16.32 1.15 25.87
CA ARG A 169 15.23 1.87 26.52
C ARG A 169 14.98 3.17 25.79
N ALA A 170 13.74 3.45 25.43
CA ALA A 170 13.34 4.70 24.83
C ALA A 170 12.49 5.52 25.80
N THR A 171 12.76 6.81 25.91
CA THR A 171 11.98 7.76 26.71
C THR A 171 11.44 8.86 25.80
N PHE A 172 10.13 9.05 25.82
CA PHE A 172 9.40 10.02 25.04
C PHE A 172 9.03 11.23 25.89
N TYR A 173 9.12 12.41 25.29
CA TYR A 173 8.88 13.68 25.94
C TYR A 173 7.87 14.53 25.17
N GLN A 174 7.02 15.26 25.90
CA GLN A 174 6.14 16.29 25.37
C GLN A 174 6.27 17.53 26.24
N GLY A 175 6.56 18.69 25.65
CA GLY A 175 6.69 19.95 26.40
C GLY A 175 7.70 19.86 27.56
N GLY A 176 8.80 19.12 27.38
CA GLY A 176 9.81 18.93 28.41
C GLY A 176 9.61 17.73 29.34
N GLN A 177 8.37 17.25 29.50
CA GLN A 177 7.98 16.20 30.46
C GLN A 177 8.03 14.82 29.85
N VAL A 178 8.36 13.80 30.64
CA VAL A 178 8.27 12.39 30.20
C VAL A 178 6.81 12.00 30.07
N VAL A 179 6.42 11.52 28.90
CA VAL A 179 5.06 11.02 28.62
C VAL A 179 5.00 9.50 28.47
N HIS A 180 6.12 8.87 28.10
CA HIS A 180 6.19 7.42 27.96
C HIS A 180 7.63 6.91 28.07
N THR A 181 7.80 5.70 28.59
CA THR A 181 9.08 4.98 28.57
C THR A 181 8.82 3.55 28.09
N ALA A 182 9.52 3.15 27.03
CA ALA A 182 9.44 1.83 26.45
C ALA A 182 10.74 1.05 26.71
N SER A 183 10.61 -0.19 27.17
CA SER A 183 11.70 -1.16 27.11
C SER A 183 11.60 -1.93 25.81
N LEU A 184 12.66 -1.96 25.02
CA LEU A 184 12.68 -2.64 23.73
C LEU A 184 13.21 -4.07 23.91
N SER A 185 12.75 -4.99 23.07
CA SER A 185 13.26 -6.37 23.05
C SER A 185 14.76 -6.38 22.71
N PRO A 186 15.56 -7.31 23.27
CA PRO A 186 16.97 -7.45 22.91
C PRO A 186 17.13 -7.89 21.45
N VAL A 187 18.29 -7.59 20.86
CA VAL A 187 18.73 -8.23 19.61
C VAL A 187 18.88 -9.73 19.86
N GLN A 188 18.45 -10.56 18.90
CA GLN A 188 18.41 -12.03 19.06
C GLN A 188 19.28 -12.77 18.04
N GLU A 189 19.90 -12.07 17.09
CA GLU A 189 20.76 -12.69 16.08
C GLU A 189 22.23 -12.37 16.35
N LYS A 190 22.63 -11.13 16.04
CA LYS A 190 23.97 -10.59 16.21
C LYS A 190 23.90 -9.07 16.12
N LEU A 191 24.86 -8.39 16.72
CA LEU A 191 25.15 -6.99 16.44
C LEU A 191 25.91 -6.92 15.12
N TYR A 192 25.37 -6.15 14.19
CA TYR A 192 25.97 -5.87 12.90
C TYR A 192 26.88 -4.64 12.99
N THR A 193 27.71 -4.44 11.99
CA THR A 193 28.53 -3.23 11.83
C THR A 193 27.80 -2.08 11.13
N ALA A 194 26.57 -2.33 10.66
CA ALA A 194 25.69 -1.34 10.06
C ALA A 194 24.22 -1.73 10.28
N PRO A 195 23.28 -0.76 10.29
CA PRO A 195 21.86 -1.05 10.41
C PRO A 195 21.37 -1.96 9.28
N THR A 196 20.58 -2.97 9.63
CA THR A 196 19.98 -3.89 8.66
C THR A 196 18.49 -4.02 8.95
N GLU A 197 17.65 -3.49 8.05
CA GLU A 197 16.20 -3.45 8.25
C GLU A 197 15.49 -4.79 8.00
N GLU A 198 16.16 -5.74 7.35
CA GLU A 198 15.58 -6.98 6.80
C GLU A 198 15.00 -7.94 7.84
N ALA A 199 15.54 -7.90 9.06
CA ALA A 199 15.17 -8.81 10.14
C ALA A 199 14.77 -8.04 11.41
N LEU A 200 13.71 -8.50 12.08
CA LEU A 200 13.33 -7.96 13.39
C LEU A 200 14.38 -8.27 14.44
N GLN A 201 14.99 -9.45 14.36
CA GLN A 201 16.00 -9.96 15.28
C GLN A 201 17.30 -9.14 15.25
N ALA A 202 17.53 -8.35 14.19
CA ALA A 202 18.67 -7.45 14.02
C ALA A 202 18.47 -6.06 14.67
N SER A 203 17.36 -5.84 15.37
CA SER A 203 17.02 -4.55 15.99
C SER A 203 16.37 -4.74 17.36
N ASN A 204 16.52 -3.75 18.24
CA ASN A 204 15.64 -3.61 19.39
C ASN A 204 14.31 -3.01 18.93
N ASN A 205 13.19 -3.65 19.28
CA ASN A 205 11.88 -3.24 18.80
C ASN A 205 10.90 -3.02 19.96
N ALA A 206 9.99 -2.07 19.81
CA ALA A 206 8.80 -1.92 20.67
C ALA A 206 7.64 -1.28 19.90
N THR A 207 6.41 -1.63 20.26
CA THR A 207 5.22 -0.91 19.80
C THR A 207 4.96 0.27 20.71
N ILE A 208 4.86 1.46 20.11
CA ILE A 208 4.58 2.73 20.78
C ILE A 208 3.11 3.09 20.54
N PRO A 209 2.30 3.28 21.59
CA PRO A 209 0.89 3.62 21.44
C PRO A 209 0.69 4.96 20.72
N GLY A 210 -0.36 5.05 19.90
CA GLY A 210 -0.72 6.28 19.19
C GLY A 210 -1.04 7.46 20.10
N SER A 211 -1.42 7.21 21.36
CA SER A 211 -1.57 8.26 22.38
C SER A 211 -0.27 8.99 22.73
N VAL A 212 0.89 8.38 22.44
CA VAL A 212 2.22 8.98 22.58
C VAL A 212 2.64 9.70 21.31
N ILE A 213 2.23 9.18 20.15
CA ILE A 213 2.56 9.73 18.83
C ILE A 213 1.69 10.97 18.57
N GLN A 214 2.16 12.12 19.03
CA GLN A 214 1.47 13.41 18.94
C GLN A 214 2.44 14.50 18.43
N PRO A 215 1.94 15.57 17.79
CA PRO A 215 2.79 16.68 17.35
C PRO A 215 3.66 17.24 18.49
N GLY A 216 4.95 17.42 18.24
CA GLY A 216 5.92 17.96 19.21
C GLY A 216 6.53 16.93 20.15
N VAL A 217 6.24 15.63 19.98
CA VAL A 217 6.88 14.58 20.77
C VAL A 217 8.37 14.45 20.40
N GLU A 218 9.20 14.23 21.41
CA GLU A 218 10.63 14.01 21.27
C GLU A 218 11.04 12.66 21.88
N ILE A 219 12.15 12.09 21.44
CA ILE A 219 12.67 10.81 21.93
C ILE A 219 14.13 10.89 22.36
N VAL A 220 14.47 10.10 23.38
CA VAL A 220 15.83 9.72 23.76
C VAL A 220 15.90 8.20 23.85
N VAL A 221 16.92 7.61 23.27
CA VAL A 221 17.21 6.18 23.36
C VAL A 221 18.50 5.95 24.14
N GLU A 222 18.47 4.97 25.03
CA GLU A 222 19.61 4.48 25.80
C GLU A 222 19.84 3.00 25.43
N LEU A 223 21.04 2.68 24.97
CA LEU A 223 21.49 1.34 24.65
C LEU A 223 22.09 0.67 25.87
N ASP A 224 21.91 -0.65 25.93
CA ASP A 224 22.46 -1.53 26.95
C ASP A 224 22.31 -1.02 28.40
N PRO A 225 21.09 -0.64 28.84
CA PRO A 225 20.88 -0.15 30.20
C PRO A 225 21.18 -1.19 31.29
N ASP A 226 21.30 -2.47 30.90
CA ASP A 226 21.59 -3.59 31.80
C ASP A 226 23.10 -3.92 31.88
N GLY A 227 23.93 -3.33 31.01
CA GLY A 227 25.39 -3.51 31.02
C GLY A 227 25.84 -4.91 30.58
N ILE A 228 25.20 -5.48 29.56
CA ILE A 228 25.50 -6.80 29.00
C ILE A 228 26.75 -6.76 28.10
N VAL A 229 27.00 -5.65 27.41
CA VAL A 229 28.11 -5.50 26.46
C VAL A 229 29.35 -5.03 27.22
N PRO A 230 30.50 -5.70 27.08
CA PRO A 230 31.80 -5.14 27.49
C PRO A 230 32.15 -3.98 26.54
N LEU A 231 32.07 -2.75 27.02
CA LEU A 231 32.17 -1.57 26.16
C LEU A 231 33.62 -1.11 25.95
N ALA A 232 33.99 -0.92 24.68
CA ALA A 232 35.24 -0.30 24.31
C ALA A 232 35.15 1.24 24.46
N PRO A 233 36.28 1.94 24.68
CA PRO A 233 36.34 3.40 24.64
C PRO A 233 35.81 3.93 23.29
N GLY A 234 34.96 4.97 23.32
CA GLY A 234 34.34 5.52 22.11
C GLY A 234 32.84 5.23 21.99
N SER A 235 32.35 4.22 22.72
CA SER A 235 30.93 3.81 22.72
C SER A 235 29.97 4.97 23.00
N GLN A 236 28.89 5.03 22.22
CA GLN A 236 27.83 6.04 22.32
C GLN A 236 26.51 5.37 22.69
N LEU A 237 26.28 5.20 23.99
CA LEU A 237 25.09 4.51 24.51
C LEU A 237 23.82 5.35 24.48
N ARG A 238 23.90 6.63 24.16
CA ARG A 238 22.74 7.53 24.16
C ARG A 238 22.53 8.14 22.78
N PHE A 239 21.30 8.06 22.29
CA PHE A 239 20.88 8.69 21.04
C PHE A 239 19.70 9.66 21.26
N PRO A 240 19.77 10.90 20.72
CA PRO A 240 20.99 11.54 20.21
C PRO A 240 22.05 11.69 21.33
N ALA A 241 23.31 11.94 20.99
CA ALA A 241 24.38 12.07 21.99
C ALA A 241 24.12 13.19 23.02
N ALA A 242 23.45 14.27 22.59
CA ALA A 242 22.97 15.35 23.44
C ALA A 242 21.57 15.79 23.03
N GLY A 243 20.82 16.40 23.96
CA GLY A 243 19.45 16.86 23.68
C GLY A 243 18.47 15.71 23.44
N ARG A 244 17.47 15.95 22.61
CA ARG A 244 16.39 15.01 22.27
C ARG A 244 16.12 15.10 20.77
N MET A 245 15.69 14.01 20.14
CA MET A 245 15.31 14.03 18.73
C MET A 245 13.81 14.32 18.63
N SER A 246 13.43 15.39 17.94
CA SER A 246 12.02 15.65 17.63
C SER A 246 11.50 14.67 16.57
N LEU A 247 10.31 14.13 16.78
CA LEU A 247 9.65 13.28 15.78
C LEU A 247 8.78 14.15 14.85
N ASN A 248 8.87 13.90 13.55
CA ASN A 248 8.01 14.53 12.56
C ASN A 248 6.63 13.88 12.58
N VAL A 249 5.72 14.42 13.40
CA VAL A 249 4.35 13.92 13.57
C VAL A 249 3.35 14.96 13.07
N ILE A 250 2.46 14.55 12.17
CA ILE A 250 1.43 15.39 11.58
C ILE A 250 0.04 14.92 12.01
N GLU A 251 -0.82 15.86 12.39
CA GLU A 251 -2.24 15.62 12.58
C GLU A 251 -2.96 15.68 11.23
N MET A 252 -3.66 14.60 10.87
CA MET A 252 -4.42 14.52 9.63
C MET A 252 -5.87 14.95 9.87
N PRO A 253 -6.50 15.63 8.90
CA PRO A 253 -7.94 15.82 8.88
C PRO A 253 -8.70 14.49 9.01
N VAL A 254 -9.87 14.52 9.64
CA VAL A 254 -10.73 13.34 9.78
C VAL A 254 -11.13 12.83 8.40
N TYR A 255 -10.76 11.60 8.07
CA TYR A 255 -11.17 10.98 6.81
C TYR A 255 -12.62 10.55 6.89
N ARG A 256 -13.51 11.26 6.19
CA ARG A 256 -14.95 10.96 6.18
C ARG A 256 -15.29 10.12 4.96
N GLN A 257 -15.45 8.82 5.17
CA GLN A 257 -15.88 7.89 4.14
C GLN A 257 -17.41 7.85 4.05
N MET A 258 -17.94 8.06 2.86
CA MET A 258 -19.32 7.74 2.50
C MET A 258 -19.32 6.47 1.64
N ILE A 259 -19.91 5.39 2.11
CA ILE A 259 -20.17 4.21 1.28
C ILE A 259 -21.54 4.37 0.66
N VAL A 260 -21.62 4.29 -0.67
CA VAL A 260 -22.88 4.39 -1.43
C VAL A 260 -23.24 3.00 -1.96
N PRO A 261 -24.14 2.26 -1.30
CA PRO A 261 -24.58 0.95 -1.78
C PRO A 261 -25.38 1.15 -3.07
N THR A 262 -24.82 0.73 -4.20
CA THR A 262 -25.39 0.95 -5.52
C THR A 262 -26.08 -0.30 -6.03
N ILE A 263 -27.39 -0.21 -6.23
CA ILE A 263 -28.24 -1.23 -6.84
C ILE A 263 -28.33 -0.95 -8.34
N GLN A 264 -28.03 -1.96 -9.14
CA GLN A 264 -28.16 -1.94 -10.59
C GLN A 264 -29.54 -2.44 -11.00
N THR A 265 -30.30 -1.63 -11.73
CA THR A 265 -31.62 -2.06 -12.23
C THR A 265 -31.55 -3.15 -13.31
N LEU A 266 -30.39 -3.32 -13.94
CA LEU A 266 -30.11 -4.32 -14.97
C LEU A 266 -29.42 -5.59 -14.41
N TYR A 267 -29.32 -5.70 -13.09
CA TYR A 267 -28.69 -6.83 -12.41
C TYR A 267 -29.27 -7.08 -11.01
N ASP A 268 -30.27 -7.97 -10.93
CA ASP A 268 -31.04 -8.25 -9.71
C ASP A 268 -30.21 -8.64 -8.48
N ASP A 269 -29.13 -9.41 -8.65
CA ASP A 269 -28.27 -9.82 -7.51
C ASP A 269 -27.56 -8.63 -6.83
N SER A 270 -27.59 -7.44 -7.45
CA SER A 270 -26.96 -6.23 -6.91
C SER A 270 -27.56 -5.74 -5.59
N GLU A 271 -28.81 -6.10 -5.29
CA GLU A 271 -29.45 -5.77 -4.01
C GLU A 271 -28.68 -6.32 -2.79
N SER A 272 -27.90 -7.39 -2.97
CA SER A 272 -27.02 -7.94 -1.92
C SER A 272 -26.01 -6.92 -1.37
N VAL A 273 -25.73 -5.83 -2.10
CA VAL A 273 -24.84 -4.76 -1.63
C VAL A 273 -25.37 -4.03 -0.41
N VAL A 274 -26.69 -3.95 -0.24
CA VAL A 274 -27.32 -3.25 0.89
C VAL A 274 -26.99 -3.99 2.18
N ALA A 275 -27.25 -5.29 2.20
CA ALA A 275 -26.91 -6.15 3.34
C ALA A 275 -25.40 -6.21 3.59
N TRP A 276 -24.59 -6.10 2.53
CA TRP A 276 -23.15 -5.95 2.71
C TRP A 276 -22.84 -4.65 3.47
N ALA A 277 -23.35 -3.49 3.04
CA ALA A 277 -23.01 -2.18 3.59
C ALA A 277 -23.56 -1.93 5.01
N GLU A 278 -24.67 -2.57 5.36
CA GLU A 278 -25.38 -2.39 6.62
C GLU A 278 -24.46 -2.53 7.85
N GLY A 279 -24.58 -1.59 8.79
CA GLY A 279 -23.87 -1.62 10.07
C GLY A 279 -22.35 -1.43 10.01
N LYS A 280 -21.77 -1.14 8.83
CA LYS A 280 -20.34 -0.84 8.72
C LYS A 280 -19.98 0.44 9.49
N THR A 281 -18.98 0.32 10.35
CA THR A 281 -18.33 1.43 11.06
C THR A 281 -16.85 1.52 10.66
N GLU A 282 -16.15 2.54 11.15
CA GLU A 282 -14.71 2.80 10.95
C GLU A 282 -13.79 1.65 11.41
N ASP A 283 -14.26 0.78 12.30
CA ASP A 283 -13.51 -0.39 12.80
C ASP A 283 -13.77 -1.67 12.00
N HIS A 284 -14.68 -1.61 11.01
CA HIS A 284 -15.03 -2.77 10.20
C HIS A 284 -13.80 -3.32 9.46
N PRO A 285 -13.60 -4.66 9.38
CA PRO A 285 -12.42 -5.27 8.75
C PRO A 285 -12.13 -4.81 7.32
N PHE A 286 -13.16 -4.42 6.58
CA PHE A 286 -13.07 -3.88 5.21
C PHE A 286 -12.10 -2.70 5.09
N PHE A 287 -12.01 -1.83 6.11
CA PHE A 287 -11.18 -0.61 6.09
C PHE A 287 -9.77 -0.82 6.69
N ARG A 288 -9.47 -1.99 7.27
CA ARG A 288 -8.22 -2.21 8.00
C ARG A 288 -6.99 -2.03 7.12
N PHE A 289 -7.00 -2.60 5.91
CA PHE A 289 -5.87 -2.46 4.99
C PHE A 289 -5.67 -1.00 4.59
N THR A 290 -6.75 -0.30 4.22
CA THR A 290 -6.73 1.14 3.91
C THR A 290 -6.09 1.96 5.01
N ARG A 291 -6.43 1.72 6.28
CA ARG A 291 -5.85 2.44 7.42
C ARG A 291 -4.36 2.12 7.65
N LYS A 292 -3.87 0.96 7.20
CA LYS A 292 -2.44 0.63 7.23
C LYS A 292 -1.66 1.41 6.18
N VAL A 293 -2.18 1.45 4.96
CA VAL A 293 -1.43 1.89 3.77
C VAL A 293 -1.71 3.33 3.34
N MET A 294 -2.79 3.96 3.81
CA MET A 294 -3.11 5.36 3.51
C MET A 294 -2.78 6.29 4.69
N PRO A 295 -2.51 7.59 4.42
CA PRO A 295 -2.26 8.60 5.44
C PRO A 295 -3.57 9.02 6.11
N ILE A 296 -4.20 8.08 6.82
CA ILE A 296 -5.45 8.25 7.55
C ILE A 296 -5.16 8.16 9.04
N GLY A 297 -5.55 9.18 9.81
CA GLY A 297 -5.57 9.15 11.27
C GLY A 297 -6.94 8.69 11.77
N GLU A 298 -7.78 9.65 12.16
CA GLU A 298 -9.20 9.41 12.44
C GLU A 298 -9.98 9.15 11.14
N MET A 299 -10.88 8.17 11.20
CA MET A 299 -11.81 7.83 10.12
C MET A 299 -13.23 7.85 10.68
N LYS A 300 -14.17 8.39 9.90
CA LYS A 300 -15.61 8.25 10.14
C LYS A 300 -16.25 7.62 8.93
N VAL A 301 -17.10 6.63 9.15
CA VAL A 301 -17.82 5.93 8.08
C VAL A 301 -19.30 6.25 8.19
N THR A 302 -19.87 6.72 7.09
CA THR A 302 -21.31 6.87 6.91
C THR A 302 -21.76 5.96 5.78
N ILE A 303 -22.92 5.34 5.95
CA ILE A 303 -23.56 4.54 4.90
C ILE A 303 -24.69 5.38 4.33
N HIS A 304 -24.62 5.64 3.03
CA HIS A 304 -25.65 6.33 2.27
C HIS A 304 -26.89 5.43 2.13
N GLU A 305 -28.08 6.02 1.94
CA GLU A 305 -29.26 5.26 1.50
C GLU A 305 -28.95 4.50 0.19
N PRO A 306 -29.59 3.35 -0.10
CA PRO A 306 -29.32 2.66 -1.36
C PRO A 306 -29.58 3.56 -2.58
N TYR A 307 -28.57 3.68 -3.43
CA TYR A 307 -28.62 4.41 -4.69
C TYR A 307 -28.94 3.45 -5.84
N HIS A 308 -29.80 3.85 -6.77
CA HIS A 308 -30.14 3.04 -7.93
C HIS A 308 -29.57 3.64 -9.20
N THR A 309 -28.86 2.82 -9.98
CA THR A 309 -28.37 3.18 -11.31
C THR A 309 -29.01 2.32 -12.39
N SER A 310 -29.28 2.94 -13.53
CA SER A 310 -29.69 2.24 -14.76
C SER A 310 -28.52 1.99 -15.72
N ALA A 311 -27.28 2.28 -15.31
CA ALA A 311 -26.09 2.04 -16.12
C ALA A 311 -25.81 0.54 -16.29
N ASP A 312 -25.45 0.12 -17.51
CA ASP A 312 -25.03 -1.27 -17.78
C ASP A 312 -23.54 -1.46 -17.49
N LEU A 313 -23.21 -1.94 -16.29
CA LEU A 313 -21.83 -2.15 -15.82
C LEU A 313 -21.11 -3.33 -16.50
N ARG A 314 -21.67 -3.89 -17.57
CA ARG A 314 -20.99 -4.77 -18.53
C ARG A 314 -20.24 -3.99 -19.62
N THR A 315 -20.48 -2.68 -19.71
CA THR A 315 -19.93 -1.80 -20.76
C THR A 315 -19.10 -0.67 -20.16
N GLU A 316 -18.10 -0.21 -20.89
CA GLU A 316 -17.30 0.96 -20.53
C GLU A 316 -18.17 2.21 -20.35
N THR A 317 -19.10 2.49 -21.28
CA THR A 317 -20.03 3.61 -21.18
C THR A 317 -20.88 3.57 -19.91
N GLY A 318 -21.30 2.38 -19.46
CA GLY A 318 -22.03 2.21 -18.21
C GLY A 318 -21.18 2.55 -16.98
N TRP A 319 -19.93 2.11 -16.93
CA TRP A 319 -18.99 2.48 -15.87
C TRP A 319 -18.74 3.99 -15.81
N GLN A 320 -18.50 4.61 -16.96
CA GLN A 320 -18.33 6.06 -17.06
C GLN A 320 -19.59 6.82 -16.64
N SER A 321 -20.77 6.29 -16.96
CA SER A 321 -22.06 6.85 -16.51
C SER A 321 -22.21 6.75 -15.00
N TRP A 322 -21.91 5.59 -14.41
CA TRP A 322 -22.06 5.38 -12.96
C TRP A 322 -21.13 6.28 -12.15
N ILE A 323 -19.84 6.41 -12.50
CA ILE A 323 -18.94 7.29 -11.74
C ILE A 323 -19.36 8.77 -11.86
N ARG A 324 -19.86 9.22 -13.03
CA ARG A 324 -20.44 10.58 -13.18
C ARG A 324 -21.68 10.78 -12.34
N GLU A 325 -22.53 9.76 -12.22
CA GLU A 325 -23.72 9.81 -11.37
C GLU A 325 -23.34 9.99 -9.89
N ILE A 326 -22.33 9.27 -9.40
CA ILE A 326 -21.84 9.44 -8.03
C ILE A 326 -21.14 10.80 -7.84
N LEU A 327 -20.50 11.35 -8.87
CA LEU A 327 -19.98 12.73 -8.83
C LEU A 327 -21.12 13.74 -8.69
N ALA A 328 -22.16 13.63 -9.53
CA ALA A 328 -23.35 14.49 -9.44
C ALA A 328 -24.02 14.39 -8.06
N MET A 329 -24.11 13.19 -7.49
CA MET A 329 -24.59 12.99 -6.11
C MET A 329 -23.73 13.75 -5.10
N TRP A 330 -22.41 13.56 -5.11
CA TRP A 330 -21.49 14.23 -4.18
C TRP A 330 -21.59 15.76 -4.26
N GLU A 331 -21.78 16.28 -5.47
CA GLU A 331 -21.99 17.69 -5.78
C GLU A 331 -23.30 18.24 -5.19
N LEU A 332 -24.41 17.55 -5.46
CA LEU A 332 -25.75 17.93 -4.99
C LEU A 332 -25.90 17.78 -3.46
N GLU A 333 -25.16 16.87 -2.84
CA GLU A 333 -25.16 16.63 -1.40
C GLU A 333 -24.15 17.51 -0.63
N GLY A 334 -23.56 18.51 -1.28
CA GLY A 334 -22.77 19.55 -0.63
C GLY A 334 -21.28 19.25 -0.45
N ARG A 335 -20.72 18.31 -1.24
CA ARG A 335 -19.29 18.02 -1.36
C ARG A 335 -18.59 17.61 -0.05
N GLN A 336 -19.20 16.70 0.71
CA GLN A 336 -18.65 16.29 2.00
C GLN A 336 -18.07 14.88 2.01
N GLY A 337 -16.78 14.76 2.31
CA GLY A 337 -16.11 13.46 2.45
C GLY A 337 -15.83 12.77 1.11
N TYR A 338 -15.43 11.50 1.20
CA TYR A 338 -15.04 10.65 0.08
C TYR A 338 -16.15 9.65 -0.22
N TYR A 339 -16.72 9.72 -1.42
CA TYR A 339 -17.79 8.84 -1.87
C TYR A 339 -17.20 7.64 -2.56
N TYR A 340 -17.60 6.45 -2.11
CA TYR A 340 -17.31 5.19 -2.77
C TYR A 340 -18.61 4.48 -3.14
N GLY A 341 -18.97 4.53 -4.42
CA GLY A 341 -20.06 3.74 -4.98
C GLY A 341 -19.66 2.26 -5.00
N ALA A 342 -20.30 1.45 -4.17
CA ALA A 342 -20.02 0.02 -4.10
C ALA A 342 -21.14 -0.77 -4.77
N SER A 343 -20.79 -1.77 -5.58
CA SER A 343 -21.75 -2.74 -6.13
C SER A 343 -21.07 -4.10 -6.34
N PRO A 344 -21.74 -5.25 -6.13
CA PRO A 344 -21.29 -6.48 -6.76
C PRO A 344 -21.37 -6.32 -8.29
N LEU A 345 -20.51 -7.02 -9.02
CA LEU A 345 -20.41 -6.86 -10.47
C LEU A 345 -20.96 -8.07 -11.21
N PRO A 346 -21.73 -7.87 -12.30
CA PRO A 346 -22.18 -8.97 -13.15
C PRO A 346 -21.00 -9.65 -13.86
N ARG A 347 -21.21 -10.91 -14.30
CA ARG A 347 -20.22 -11.58 -15.16
C ARG A 347 -20.01 -10.79 -16.46
N GLY A 348 -18.76 -10.69 -16.89
CA GLY A 348 -18.39 -9.94 -18.10
C GLY A 348 -18.32 -8.43 -17.89
N THR A 349 -18.23 -7.97 -16.63
CA THR A 349 -17.97 -6.56 -16.31
C THR A 349 -16.66 -6.08 -16.93
N TRP A 350 -16.62 -4.81 -17.32
CA TRP A 350 -15.49 -4.19 -18.01
C TRP A 350 -14.33 -3.83 -17.06
N ALA A 351 -14.63 -3.30 -15.87
CA ALA A 351 -13.64 -2.89 -14.88
C ALA A 351 -13.92 -3.45 -13.47
N GLY A 352 -12.95 -3.34 -12.57
CA GLY A 352 -13.10 -3.66 -11.15
C GLY A 352 -13.49 -2.45 -10.30
N GLY A 353 -13.04 -1.26 -10.69
CA GLY A 353 -13.29 0.03 -10.06
C GLY A 353 -12.88 1.17 -11.00
N LEU A 354 -13.25 2.39 -10.63
CA LEU A 354 -12.80 3.63 -11.24
C LEU A 354 -12.70 4.72 -10.16
N GLY A 355 -11.61 5.48 -10.20
CA GLY A 355 -11.40 6.64 -9.32
C GLY A 355 -11.17 7.92 -10.09
N TYR A 356 -11.77 9.03 -9.65
CA TYR A 356 -11.35 10.34 -10.11
C TYR A 356 -9.98 10.69 -9.53
N LEU A 357 -9.11 11.23 -10.39
CA LEU A 357 -7.86 11.81 -9.91
C LEU A 357 -8.18 13.12 -9.17
N GLN A 358 -7.77 13.21 -7.91
CA GLN A 358 -7.89 14.39 -7.05
C GLN A 358 -9.30 14.84 -6.64
N THR A 359 -10.38 14.20 -7.11
CA THR A 359 -11.74 14.42 -6.59
C THR A 359 -12.13 13.28 -5.64
N PRO A 360 -12.77 13.55 -4.49
CA PRO A 360 -13.22 12.54 -3.51
C PRO A 360 -14.35 11.58 -3.97
N VAL A 361 -14.30 11.09 -5.21
CA VAL A 361 -15.32 10.21 -5.78
C VAL A 361 -14.67 9.02 -6.47
N SER A 362 -15.11 7.83 -6.11
CA SER A 362 -14.72 6.58 -6.72
C SER A 362 -15.89 5.59 -6.74
N VAL A 363 -15.82 4.59 -7.60
CA VAL A 363 -16.80 3.50 -7.68
C VAL A 363 -16.10 2.17 -7.88
N GLY A 364 -16.72 1.06 -7.48
CA GLY A 364 -16.16 -0.27 -7.77
C GLY A 364 -16.80 -1.43 -7.04
N ILE A 365 -16.16 -2.58 -7.20
CA ILE A 365 -16.54 -3.80 -6.51
C ILE A 365 -16.29 -3.67 -5.01
N ASN A 366 -17.15 -4.29 -4.20
CA ASN A 366 -17.06 -4.32 -2.75
C ASN A 366 -15.89 -5.17 -2.17
N ARG A 367 -14.66 -4.95 -2.66
CA ARG A 367 -13.41 -5.58 -2.21
C ARG A 367 -12.43 -4.55 -1.66
N THR A 368 -11.80 -4.88 -0.52
CA THR A 368 -10.88 -3.98 0.19
C THR A 368 -9.73 -3.48 -0.70
N GLN A 369 -9.14 -4.34 -1.53
CA GLN A 369 -8.01 -3.95 -2.38
C GLN A 369 -8.43 -2.91 -3.41
N THR A 370 -9.52 -3.17 -4.14
CA THR A 370 -10.08 -2.25 -5.12
C THR A 370 -10.48 -0.94 -4.47
N TYR A 371 -11.28 -0.98 -3.39
CA TYR A 371 -11.64 0.24 -2.65
C TYR A 371 -10.41 1.08 -2.27
N THR A 372 -9.36 0.44 -1.75
CA THR A 372 -8.14 1.14 -1.32
C THR A 372 -7.39 1.74 -2.51
N HIS A 373 -7.37 1.04 -3.65
CA HIS A 373 -6.79 1.53 -4.91
C HIS A 373 -7.56 2.74 -5.44
N GLU A 374 -8.89 2.66 -5.54
CA GLU A 374 -9.72 3.71 -6.13
C GLU A 374 -9.67 5.02 -5.33
N ILE A 375 -9.72 4.93 -3.99
CA ILE A 375 -9.56 6.14 -3.17
C ILE A 375 -8.13 6.70 -3.24
N GLY A 376 -7.15 5.90 -3.65
CA GLY A 376 -5.79 6.34 -3.95
C GLY A 376 -5.78 7.38 -5.06
N HIS A 377 -6.56 7.18 -6.13
CA HIS A 377 -6.75 8.18 -7.18
C HIS A 377 -7.33 9.49 -6.62
N ASN A 378 -8.29 9.41 -5.69
CA ASN A 378 -8.86 10.59 -5.03
C ASN A 378 -7.80 11.38 -4.24
N MET A 379 -6.72 10.71 -3.81
CA MET A 379 -5.56 11.29 -3.13
C MET A 379 -4.40 11.63 -4.08
N SER A 380 -4.69 11.83 -5.37
CA SER A 380 -3.73 12.20 -6.42
C SER A 380 -2.75 11.11 -6.83
N LEU A 381 -2.99 9.86 -6.46
CA LEU A 381 -2.11 8.77 -6.88
C LEU A 381 -2.42 8.33 -8.31
N ARG A 382 -1.39 8.20 -9.14
CA ARG A 382 -1.46 7.60 -10.47
C ARG A 382 -0.97 6.16 -10.41
N HIS A 383 -1.23 5.40 -11.46
CA HIS A 383 -0.77 4.02 -11.54
C HIS A 383 0.74 3.88 -11.50
N ILE A 384 1.23 2.73 -11.04
CA ILE A 384 2.62 2.32 -11.15
C ILE A 384 2.74 1.23 -12.21
N ALA A 385 3.80 1.31 -13.03
CA ALA A 385 4.02 0.49 -14.23
C ALA A 385 4.36 -0.99 -13.96
N CYS A 386 3.50 -1.72 -13.26
CA CYS A 386 3.55 -3.16 -13.10
C CYS A 386 2.15 -3.76 -13.36
N GLY A 387 2.12 -4.93 -14.02
CA GLY A 387 0.86 -5.64 -14.31
C GLY A 387 0.04 -5.05 -15.45
N GLY A 388 0.62 -4.13 -16.25
CA GLY A 388 -0.04 -3.53 -17.40
C GLY A 388 -0.99 -2.39 -17.08
N ALA A 389 -0.88 -1.77 -15.90
CA ALA A 389 -1.65 -0.59 -15.55
C ALA A 389 -1.37 0.56 -16.55
N GLY A 390 -2.44 1.16 -17.09
CA GLY A 390 -2.33 2.27 -18.04
C GLY A 390 -2.09 3.61 -17.35
N GLY A 391 -1.56 4.59 -18.08
CA GLY A 391 -1.25 5.91 -17.52
C GLY A 391 -0.30 5.91 -16.30
N PRO A 392 0.80 5.14 -16.30
CA PRO A 392 1.68 5.07 -15.15
C PRO A 392 2.34 6.42 -14.83
N ASP A 393 2.60 6.68 -13.55
CA ASP A 393 3.31 7.87 -13.08
C ASP A 393 4.77 7.84 -13.58
N PRO A 394 5.16 8.78 -14.47
CA PRO A 394 6.53 8.83 -14.97
C PRO A 394 7.55 9.24 -13.91
N ASN A 395 7.10 9.73 -12.75
CA ASN A 395 7.97 10.23 -11.68
C ASN A 395 8.16 9.23 -10.54
N TYR A 396 7.60 8.02 -10.63
CA TYR A 396 7.83 6.99 -9.63
C TYR A 396 9.33 6.65 -9.55
N PRO A 397 9.98 6.84 -8.39
CA PRO A 397 11.45 6.80 -8.32
C PRO A 397 12.02 5.39 -8.17
N HIS A 398 11.16 4.42 -7.84
CA HIS A 398 11.57 3.05 -7.53
C HIS A 398 11.38 2.13 -8.74
N ASN A 399 11.93 0.92 -8.66
CA ASN A 399 11.53 -0.15 -9.57
C ASN A 399 10.01 -0.37 -9.47
N PRO A 400 9.23 -0.39 -10.57
CA PRO A 400 7.78 -0.61 -10.54
C PRO A 400 7.34 -1.91 -9.84
N GLU A 401 8.21 -2.91 -9.73
CA GLU A 401 7.95 -4.15 -8.99
C GLU A 401 8.37 -4.09 -7.51
N SER A 402 8.58 -2.89 -6.98
CA SER A 402 9.07 -2.66 -5.62
C SER A 402 8.38 -1.46 -4.97
N ILE A 403 8.21 -1.51 -3.65
CA ILE A 403 7.79 -0.36 -2.83
C ILE A 403 8.96 0.56 -2.43
N GLY A 404 10.20 0.24 -2.83
CA GLY A 404 11.40 1.06 -2.63
C GLY A 404 12.01 1.03 -1.22
N ILE A 405 11.17 0.88 -0.19
CA ILE A 405 11.57 0.89 1.23
C ILE A 405 11.09 -0.37 1.96
N TYR A 406 11.61 -0.61 3.16
CA TYR A 406 11.04 -1.60 4.07
C TYR A 406 9.73 -1.05 4.66
N GLY A 407 8.61 -1.67 4.30
CA GLY A 407 7.33 -1.39 4.94
C GLY A 407 7.18 -2.13 6.27
N PHE A 408 6.18 -1.76 7.07
CA PHE A 408 5.93 -2.43 8.36
C PHE A 408 4.43 -2.53 8.67
N ASP A 409 3.93 -3.74 8.86
CA ASP A 409 2.58 -3.96 9.37
C ASP A 409 2.61 -4.00 10.90
N VAL A 410 2.33 -2.86 11.53
CA VAL A 410 2.37 -2.70 12.99
C VAL A 410 1.45 -3.68 13.71
N ALA A 411 0.27 -3.95 13.14
CA ALA A 411 -0.71 -4.86 13.74
C ALA A 411 -0.28 -6.33 13.65
N ALA A 412 0.38 -6.72 12.56
CA ALA A 412 0.93 -8.06 12.41
C ALA A 412 2.31 -8.22 13.06
N GLY A 413 3.00 -7.12 13.38
CA GLY A 413 4.37 -7.13 13.88
C GLY A 413 5.36 -7.66 12.83
N SER A 414 5.15 -7.35 11.54
CA SER A 414 5.92 -7.94 10.44
C SER A 414 6.47 -6.89 9.47
N ILE A 415 7.70 -7.14 9.01
CA ILE A 415 8.37 -6.36 7.96
C ILE A 415 7.79 -6.72 6.59
N ILE A 416 7.59 -5.72 5.73
CA ILE A 416 7.27 -5.88 4.32
C ILE A 416 8.54 -5.59 3.52
N HIS A 417 9.14 -6.63 2.96
CA HIS A 417 10.39 -6.49 2.21
C HIS A 417 10.16 -5.74 0.89
N PRO A 418 11.04 -4.79 0.48
CA PRO A 418 10.83 -3.92 -0.68
C PRO A 418 10.53 -4.64 -1.99
N PHE A 419 11.08 -5.85 -2.16
CA PHE A 419 10.91 -6.68 -3.37
C PHE A 419 9.84 -7.76 -3.21
N SER A 420 9.22 -7.89 -2.03
CA SER A 420 8.12 -8.84 -1.81
C SER A 420 6.77 -8.24 -2.16
N ALA A 421 6.64 -6.91 -2.06
CA ALA A 421 5.43 -6.16 -2.35
C ALA A 421 5.67 -5.07 -3.40
N LYS A 422 4.60 -4.71 -4.10
CA LYS A 422 4.58 -3.63 -5.10
C LYS A 422 3.69 -2.50 -4.60
N ASP A 423 3.84 -1.30 -5.15
CA ASP A 423 3.04 -0.16 -4.73
C ASP A 423 1.54 -0.42 -4.91
N LEU A 424 0.71 0.07 -3.99
CA LEU A 424 -0.75 -0.08 -4.02
C LEU A 424 -1.37 0.25 -5.38
N MET A 425 -0.80 1.22 -6.09
CA MET A 425 -1.34 1.71 -7.37
C MET A 425 -0.91 0.87 -8.58
N THR A 426 -0.49 -0.37 -8.37
CA THR A 426 -0.18 -1.32 -9.44
C THR A 426 -1.22 -2.42 -9.57
N TYR A 427 -1.15 -3.20 -10.66
CA TYR A 427 -1.92 -4.44 -10.87
C TYR A 427 -1.12 -5.71 -10.53
N CYS A 428 0.06 -5.57 -9.96
CA CYS A 428 0.87 -6.68 -9.45
C CYS A 428 0.61 -6.95 -7.97
N ASP A 429 0.58 -8.23 -7.59
CA ASP A 429 0.44 -8.66 -6.20
C ASP A 429 1.74 -9.28 -5.63
N PRO A 430 1.87 -9.35 -4.29
CA PRO A 430 1.07 -8.64 -3.29
C PRO A 430 1.39 -7.13 -3.26
N THR A 431 0.49 -6.33 -2.70
CA THR A 431 0.61 -4.86 -2.67
C THR A 431 0.79 -4.28 -1.25
N TRP A 432 1.51 -3.18 -1.19
CA TRP A 432 1.70 -2.30 -0.03
C TRP A 432 1.94 -0.86 -0.52
N ILE A 433 1.95 0.16 0.33
CA ILE A 433 2.25 1.52 -0.12
C ILE A 433 3.76 1.78 -0.12
N SER A 434 4.28 2.44 -1.16
CA SER A 434 5.62 3.04 -1.13
C SER A 434 5.64 4.33 -0.30
N ASP A 435 6.83 4.74 0.15
CA ASP A 435 7.03 6.06 0.76
C ASP A 435 6.64 7.21 -0.18
N TYR A 436 6.91 7.05 -1.48
CA TYR A 436 6.58 8.00 -2.53
C TYR A 436 5.07 8.25 -2.63
N SER A 437 4.29 7.18 -2.84
CA SER A 437 2.83 7.27 -2.96
C SER A 437 2.21 7.76 -1.65
N PHE A 438 2.70 7.30 -0.49
CA PHE A 438 2.21 7.76 0.80
C PHE A 438 2.36 9.28 0.98
N ARG A 439 3.51 9.85 0.59
CA ARG A 439 3.76 11.30 0.67
C ARG A 439 2.87 12.11 -0.26
N ILE A 440 2.59 11.63 -1.48
CA ILE A 440 1.66 12.31 -2.39
C ILE A 440 0.27 12.36 -1.78
N ALA A 441 -0.22 11.21 -1.31
CA ALA A 441 -1.53 11.13 -0.68
C ALA A 441 -1.63 12.03 0.56
N LEU A 442 -0.58 12.04 1.39
CA LEU A 442 -0.51 12.85 2.61
C LEU A 442 -0.61 14.34 2.28
N ASN A 443 0.21 14.80 1.34
CA ASN A 443 0.23 16.20 0.92
C ASN A 443 -1.10 16.62 0.28
N ARG A 444 -1.71 15.75 -0.53
CA ARG A 444 -3.02 16.03 -1.14
C ARG A 444 -4.08 16.23 -0.08
N ARG A 445 -4.17 15.33 0.91
CA ARG A 445 -5.15 15.43 1.99
C ARG A 445 -4.97 16.72 2.80
N LEU A 446 -3.74 17.05 3.18
CA LEU A 446 -3.46 18.30 3.91
C LEU A 446 -3.84 19.56 3.12
N GLN A 447 -3.68 19.54 1.79
CA GLN A 447 -4.11 20.65 0.93
C GLN A 447 -5.63 20.75 0.81
N LEU A 448 -6.29 19.63 0.47
CA LEU A 448 -7.71 19.61 0.13
C LEU A 448 -8.63 19.76 1.34
N GLU A 449 -8.26 19.17 2.47
CA GLU A 449 -9.09 19.08 3.67
C GLU A 449 -8.68 20.09 4.76
N SER A 450 -7.92 21.13 4.39
CA SER A 450 -7.53 22.17 5.34
C SER A 450 -8.77 22.94 5.86
N PRO A 451 -8.79 23.37 7.14
CA PRO A 451 -9.89 24.16 7.67
C PRO A 451 -10.18 25.43 6.85
N ALA A 452 -9.13 26.04 6.30
CA ALA A 452 -9.26 27.22 5.43
C ALA A 452 -9.96 26.88 4.11
N ALA A 453 -9.60 25.76 3.45
CA ALA A 453 -10.25 25.32 2.22
C ALA A 453 -11.73 25.00 2.46
N ARG A 454 -12.05 24.33 3.57
CA ARG A 454 -13.42 24.03 3.97
C ARG A 454 -14.24 25.28 4.25
N ALA A 455 -13.70 26.20 5.05
CA ALA A 455 -14.38 27.46 5.37
C ALA A 455 -14.59 28.33 4.11
N ALA A 456 -13.65 28.32 3.17
CA ALA A 456 -13.80 29.03 1.90
C ALA A 456 -14.96 28.48 1.06
N TRP A 457 -15.11 27.15 0.98
CA TRP A 457 -16.25 26.51 0.30
C TRP A 457 -17.58 26.83 0.99
N GLU A 458 -17.64 26.66 2.31
CA GLU A 458 -18.85 26.89 3.11
C GLU A 458 -19.30 28.37 3.15
N ALA A 459 -18.40 29.31 2.81
CA ALA A 459 -18.71 30.73 2.70
C ALA A 459 -19.39 31.13 1.37
N ILE A 460 -19.31 30.32 0.32
CA ILE A 460 -19.98 30.60 -0.97
C ILE A 460 -21.48 30.33 -0.82
N PRO A 461 -22.38 31.31 -0.96
CA PRO A 461 -23.80 31.08 -0.74
C PRO A 461 -24.38 30.09 -1.76
N GLU A 462 -25.40 29.34 -1.34
CA GLU A 462 -26.26 28.59 -2.27
C GLU A 462 -27.15 29.59 -3.00
N GLU A 463 -27.26 29.42 -4.32
CA GLU A 463 -28.10 30.23 -5.20
C GLU A 463 -28.61 29.36 -6.37
N PRO A 464 -29.59 29.85 -7.16
CA PRO A 464 -30.02 29.16 -8.36
C PRO A 464 -28.86 28.99 -9.35
N THR A 465 -28.62 27.74 -9.75
CA THR A 465 -27.60 27.38 -10.72
C THR A 465 -28.13 26.42 -11.77
N ILE A 466 -27.55 26.46 -12.97
CA ILE A 466 -27.70 25.38 -13.94
C ILE A 466 -26.53 24.41 -13.76
N MET A 467 -26.86 23.16 -13.45
CA MET A 467 -25.96 22.02 -13.46
C MET A 467 -25.65 21.63 -14.91
N LEU A 468 -24.40 21.82 -15.34
CA LEU A 468 -23.89 21.43 -16.65
C LEU A 468 -22.80 20.38 -16.47
N TRP A 469 -22.98 19.23 -17.09
CA TRP A 469 -22.12 18.08 -16.84
C TRP A 469 -22.11 17.11 -18.02
N GLY A 470 -21.06 16.30 -18.11
CA GLY A 470 -20.87 15.40 -19.23
C GLY A 470 -19.43 14.91 -19.36
N SER A 471 -19.05 14.55 -20.59
CA SER A 471 -17.73 14.01 -20.89
C SER A 471 -17.19 14.53 -22.22
N VAL A 472 -15.86 14.63 -22.30
CA VAL A 472 -15.10 15.02 -23.49
C VAL A 472 -13.85 14.14 -23.62
N GLY A 473 -13.21 14.17 -24.78
CA GLY A 473 -12.03 13.37 -25.07
C GLY A 473 -12.33 12.11 -25.89
N GLU A 474 -11.26 11.44 -26.32
CA GLU A 474 -11.32 10.26 -27.19
C GLU A 474 -12.11 10.45 -28.50
N GLY A 475 -12.21 11.70 -28.98
CA GLY A 475 -12.95 12.01 -30.21
C GLY A 475 -14.47 12.09 -30.02
N ALA A 476 -14.96 12.11 -28.78
CA ALA A 476 -16.38 12.21 -28.46
C ALA A 476 -16.68 13.39 -27.51
N MET A 477 -17.89 13.94 -27.64
CA MET A 477 -18.46 14.92 -26.73
C MET A 477 -19.84 14.45 -26.30
N LEU A 478 -20.13 14.58 -25.01
CA LEU A 478 -21.42 14.29 -24.41
C LEU A 478 -21.77 15.40 -23.43
N MET A 479 -22.98 15.95 -23.55
CA MET A 479 -23.62 16.71 -22.49
C MET A 479 -24.82 15.93 -21.97
N GLU A 480 -24.88 15.78 -20.65
CA GLU A 480 -26.07 15.25 -19.97
C GLU A 480 -27.14 16.36 -19.90
N PRO A 481 -28.42 16.01 -19.67
CA PRO A 481 -29.46 17.00 -19.43
C PRO A 481 -29.08 17.94 -18.28
N ALA A 482 -29.33 19.22 -18.49
CA ALA A 482 -29.07 20.27 -17.52
C ALA A 482 -30.24 20.40 -16.54
N PHE A 483 -29.91 20.60 -15.27
CA PHE A 483 -30.88 20.78 -14.19
C PHE A 483 -30.74 22.15 -13.56
N LEU A 484 -31.86 22.78 -13.22
CA LEU A 484 -31.86 23.99 -12.39
C LEU A 484 -31.91 23.55 -10.93
N VAL A 485 -30.84 23.81 -10.17
CA VAL A 485 -30.68 23.38 -8.78
C VAL A 485 -30.21 24.55 -7.92
N ASP A 486 -30.63 24.58 -6.66
CA ASP A 486 -30.02 25.46 -5.66
C ASP A 486 -28.72 24.82 -5.19
N ALA A 487 -27.59 25.40 -5.57
CA ALA A 487 -26.27 24.88 -5.25
C ALA A 487 -25.27 26.01 -5.09
N ARG A 488 -24.12 25.70 -4.50
CA ARG A 488 -23.00 26.65 -4.47
C ARG A 488 -22.37 26.69 -5.86
N PRO A 489 -22.18 27.88 -6.45
CA PRO A 489 -21.52 28.05 -7.73
C PRO A 489 -20.17 27.36 -7.78
N SER A 490 -19.96 26.62 -8.86
CA SER A 490 -18.70 25.96 -9.15
C SER A 490 -18.44 26.01 -10.63
N VAL A 491 -17.68 27.02 -11.04
CA VAL A 491 -17.20 27.22 -12.41
C VAL A 491 -15.67 27.18 -12.40
N PRO A 492 -15.03 26.84 -13.54
CA PRO A 492 -13.57 26.79 -13.62
C PRO A 492 -12.95 28.14 -13.30
N THR A 493 -11.87 28.12 -12.52
CA THR A 493 -11.04 29.32 -12.25
C THR A 493 -9.83 29.42 -13.18
N VAL A 494 -9.56 28.37 -13.95
CA VAL A 494 -8.48 28.27 -14.93
C VAL A 494 -9.08 27.83 -16.25
N GLY A 495 -8.75 28.52 -17.34
CA GLY A 495 -9.19 28.16 -18.68
C GLY A 495 -8.59 26.83 -19.16
N GLY A 496 -9.07 26.34 -20.29
CA GLY A 496 -8.55 25.13 -20.91
C GLY A 496 -8.99 24.99 -22.37
N PRO A 497 -8.78 23.82 -22.99
CA PRO A 497 -9.01 23.63 -24.41
C PRO A 497 -10.48 23.51 -24.80
N TYR A 498 -11.38 23.34 -23.83
CA TYR A 498 -12.82 23.26 -24.05
C TYR A 498 -13.52 24.52 -23.59
N ARG A 499 -14.68 24.81 -24.18
CA ARG A 499 -15.46 26.01 -23.88
C ARG A 499 -16.95 25.69 -23.79
N LEU A 500 -17.60 26.22 -22.77
CA LEU A 500 -19.05 26.17 -22.58
C LEU A 500 -19.63 27.58 -22.72
N GLU A 501 -20.67 27.72 -23.53
CA GLU A 501 -21.39 28.98 -23.74
C GLU A 501 -22.89 28.78 -23.70
N GLY A 502 -23.59 29.59 -22.90
CA GLY A 502 -25.05 29.63 -22.85
C GLY A 502 -25.59 30.82 -23.63
N TYR A 503 -26.55 30.57 -24.53
CA TYR A 503 -27.19 31.61 -25.35
C TYR A 503 -28.68 31.69 -25.06
N GLY A 504 -29.23 32.90 -25.03
CA GLY A 504 -30.68 33.10 -24.99
C GLY A 504 -31.34 33.07 -26.39
N PRO A 505 -32.67 33.26 -26.48
CA PRO A 505 -33.44 33.07 -27.71
C PRO A 505 -33.11 34.04 -28.84
N GLY A 506 -32.55 35.22 -28.52
CA GLY A 506 -32.09 36.20 -29.51
C GLY A 506 -30.65 35.97 -29.97
N GLY A 507 -29.99 34.90 -29.51
CA GLY A 507 -28.58 34.61 -29.79
C GLY A 507 -27.60 35.36 -28.88
N GLU A 508 -28.09 36.07 -27.86
CA GLU A 508 -27.25 36.77 -26.90
C GLU A 508 -26.51 35.79 -25.96
N LEU A 509 -25.21 36.01 -25.76
CA LEU A 509 -24.40 35.24 -24.82
C LEU A 509 -24.80 35.61 -23.38
N ARG A 510 -25.16 34.61 -22.59
CA ARG A 510 -25.58 34.76 -21.18
C ARG A 510 -24.46 34.36 -20.21
N PHE A 511 -23.70 33.33 -20.54
CA PHE A 511 -22.46 32.98 -19.86
C PHE A 511 -21.50 32.32 -20.84
N GLY A 512 -20.20 32.36 -20.53
CA GLY A 512 -19.19 31.65 -21.31
C GLY A 512 -17.90 31.48 -20.49
N PHE A 513 -17.32 30.29 -20.52
CA PHE A 513 -16.03 30.03 -19.89
C PHE A 513 -15.29 28.88 -20.57
N ASP A 514 -13.97 28.94 -20.51
CA ASP A 514 -13.08 27.88 -20.96
C ASP A 514 -12.72 26.98 -19.77
N PHE A 515 -12.44 25.70 -20.01
CA PHE A 515 -12.15 24.73 -18.96
C PHE A 515 -11.25 23.58 -19.41
N THR A 516 -10.58 22.97 -18.43
CA THR A 516 -9.92 21.67 -18.57
C THR A 516 -10.80 20.63 -17.88
N PRO A 517 -11.19 19.53 -18.55
CA PRO A 517 -12.01 18.49 -17.94
C PRO A 517 -11.21 17.75 -16.87
N GLN A 518 -11.93 17.10 -15.97
CA GLN A 518 -11.38 16.30 -14.92
C GLN A 518 -10.97 14.90 -15.43
N PRO A 519 -9.71 14.48 -15.20
CA PRO A 519 -9.29 13.13 -15.55
C PRO A 519 -9.90 12.07 -14.64
N VAL A 520 -10.36 10.99 -15.27
CA VAL A 520 -10.64 9.67 -14.66
C VAL A 520 -9.47 8.75 -14.99
N GLU A 521 -9.25 7.71 -14.19
CA GLU A 521 -8.22 6.69 -14.42
C GLU A 521 -8.15 6.18 -15.87
N PHE A 522 -9.31 5.92 -16.49
CA PHE A 522 -9.45 5.46 -17.87
C PHE A 522 -10.66 6.10 -18.56
N GLY A 523 -10.61 6.14 -19.90
CA GLY A 523 -11.71 6.59 -20.76
C GLY A 523 -11.80 8.10 -20.89
N ALA A 524 -13.01 8.59 -21.16
CA ALA A 524 -13.29 10.02 -21.34
C ALA A 524 -13.02 10.85 -20.07
N GLU A 525 -12.67 12.12 -20.27
CA GLU A 525 -12.53 13.09 -19.19
C GLU A 525 -13.89 13.73 -18.90
N HIS A 526 -14.19 14.03 -17.64
CA HIS A 526 -15.52 14.48 -17.22
C HIS A 526 -15.53 15.95 -16.83
N PHE A 527 -16.66 16.62 -16.98
CA PHE A 527 -16.84 17.96 -16.44
C PHE A 527 -18.16 18.04 -15.68
N HIS A 528 -18.19 18.88 -14.66
CA HIS A 528 -19.37 19.13 -13.84
C HIS A 528 -19.29 20.54 -13.26
N PHE A 529 -20.27 21.38 -13.58
CA PHE A 529 -20.31 22.79 -13.18
C PHE A 529 -21.68 23.17 -12.67
N HIS A 530 -21.71 23.99 -11.63
CA HIS A 530 -22.89 24.72 -11.18
C HIS A 530 -22.71 26.17 -11.59
N VAL A 531 -23.36 26.55 -12.70
CA VAL A 531 -23.25 27.89 -13.28
C VAL A 531 -24.34 28.78 -12.67
N PRO A 532 -24.00 29.89 -11.99
CA PRO A 532 -24.98 30.87 -11.50
C PRO A 532 -25.96 31.26 -12.59
N TYR A 533 -27.24 30.97 -12.39
CA TYR A 533 -28.25 31.28 -13.38
C TYR A 533 -29.65 31.28 -12.76
N ASP A 534 -30.31 32.43 -12.84
CA ASP A 534 -31.67 32.61 -12.37
C ASP A 534 -32.55 32.96 -13.58
N PRO A 535 -33.42 32.04 -14.05
CA PRO A 535 -34.26 32.30 -15.22
C PRO A 535 -35.20 33.50 -15.09
N ASP A 536 -35.60 33.87 -13.87
CA ASP A 536 -36.46 35.04 -13.64
C ASP A 536 -35.68 36.35 -13.80
N ARG A 537 -34.38 36.33 -13.46
CA ARG A 537 -33.46 37.46 -13.63
C ARG A 537 -32.85 37.53 -15.03
N ASP A 538 -32.39 36.39 -15.54
CA ASP A 538 -31.51 36.27 -16.70
C ASP A 538 -32.27 35.93 -17.99
N GLY A 539 -33.54 35.52 -17.88
CA GLY A 539 -34.33 34.94 -18.96
C GLY A 539 -34.07 33.45 -19.15
N ARG A 540 -34.74 32.81 -20.12
CA ARG A 540 -34.48 31.40 -20.47
C ARG A 540 -33.28 31.30 -21.40
N LEU A 541 -32.46 30.24 -21.31
CA LEU A 541 -31.53 29.92 -22.41
C LEU A 541 -32.29 29.27 -23.56
N ALA A 542 -31.81 29.45 -24.78
CA ALA A 542 -32.26 28.69 -25.93
C ALA A 542 -31.38 27.46 -26.17
N ARG A 543 -30.07 27.61 -25.93
CA ARG A 543 -29.08 26.55 -26.13
C ARG A 543 -27.83 26.77 -25.28
N VAL A 544 -27.14 25.69 -24.97
CA VAL A 544 -25.78 25.67 -24.43
C VAL A 544 -24.89 24.95 -25.43
N VAL A 545 -23.73 25.52 -25.74
CA VAL A 545 -22.77 24.97 -26.70
C VAL A 545 -21.51 24.56 -25.95
N LEU A 546 -21.13 23.30 -26.07
CA LEU A 546 -19.82 22.77 -25.71
C LEU A 546 -18.96 22.72 -26.98
N SER A 547 -17.76 23.27 -26.92
CA SER A 547 -16.82 23.29 -28.05
C SER A 547 -15.43 22.81 -27.62
N GLY A 548 -14.71 22.19 -28.55
CA GLY A 548 -13.38 21.62 -28.35
C GLY A 548 -12.78 21.08 -29.64
N ALA A 549 -11.74 20.26 -29.54
CA ALA A 549 -11.04 19.72 -30.71
C ALA A 549 -11.90 18.77 -31.55
N GLU A 550 -12.90 18.15 -30.93
CA GLU A 550 -13.84 17.20 -31.52
C GLU A 550 -14.99 17.88 -32.30
N GLY A 551 -15.13 19.21 -32.15
CA GLY A 551 -16.21 19.99 -32.77
C GLY A 551 -17.06 20.73 -31.74
N GLU A 552 -18.38 20.74 -31.98
CA GLU A 552 -19.36 21.38 -31.12
C GLU A 552 -20.50 20.40 -30.79
N PHE A 553 -20.97 20.44 -29.54
CA PHE A 553 -22.19 19.80 -29.08
C PHE A 553 -23.17 20.88 -28.60
N GLU A 554 -24.40 20.87 -29.12
CA GLU A 554 -25.44 21.83 -28.73
C GLU A 554 -26.52 21.15 -27.88
N LEU A 555 -26.68 21.62 -26.65
CA LEU A 555 -27.75 21.23 -25.74
C LEU A 555 -28.88 22.26 -25.81
N GLY A 556 -30.01 21.88 -26.42
CA GLY A 556 -31.25 22.66 -26.49
C GLY A 556 -32.38 22.06 -25.64
N ALA A 557 -33.58 22.63 -25.71
CA ALA A 557 -34.78 22.00 -25.14
C ALA A 557 -35.09 20.67 -25.87
N SER A 558 -35.41 19.60 -25.12
CA SER A 558 -35.71 18.28 -25.68
C SER A 558 -34.66 17.72 -26.65
N SER A 559 -33.38 18.09 -26.43
CA SER A 559 -32.25 17.66 -27.27
C SER A 559 -31.63 16.33 -26.84
N THR A 560 -32.05 15.80 -25.69
CA THR A 560 -31.51 14.58 -25.08
C THR A 560 -32.64 13.66 -24.62
N SER A 561 -32.31 12.41 -24.31
CA SER A 561 -33.24 11.53 -23.60
C SER A 561 -33.62 12.14 -22.24
N PRO A 562 -34.89 12.09 -21.84
CA PRO A 562 -35.33 12.55 -20.54
C PRO A 562 -34.55 11.86 -19.41
N MET A 563 -34.11 12.63 -18.43
CA MET A 563 -33.45 12.15 -17.23
C MET A 563 -34.20 12.66 -16.00
N ALA A 564 -34.25 11.85 -14.96
CA ALA A 564 -34.80 12.23 -13.68
C ALA A 564 -33.78 12.08 -12.54
N ILE A 565 -33.65 13.10 -11.70
CA ILE A 565 -32.94 13.03 -10.42
C ILE A 565 -34.00 12.83 -9.34
N VAL A 566 -33.86 11.76 -8.55
CA VAL A 566 -34.77 11.43 -7.45
C VAL A 566 -34.05 11.73 -6.13
N ILE A 567 -34.62 12.60 -5.31
CA ILE A 567 -34.03 13.07 -4.06
C ILE A 567 -34.97 12.74 -2.91
N ASN A 568 -34.44 12.20 -1.81
CA ASN A 568 -35.18 12.04 -0.57
C ASN A 568 -35.32 13.40 0.12
N THR A 569 -36.54 13.90 0.26
CA THR A 569 -36.81 15.23 0.86
C THR A 569 -36.50 15.31 2.36
N GLY A 570 -36.48 14.18 3.05
CA GLY A 570 -36.18 14.12 4.48
C GLY A 570 -34.68 14.14 4.78
N SER A 571 -33.86 13.47 3.96
CA SER A 571 -32.41 13.38 4.14
C SER A 571 -31.59 14.28 3.21
N GLY A 572 -32.19 14.77 2.13
CA GLY A 572 -31.49 15.49 1.05
C GLY A 572 -30.64 14.60 0.13
N GLN A 573 -30.70 13.26 0.33
CA GLN A 573 -29.86 12.32 -0.42
C GLN A 573 -30.42 11.98 -1.80
N VAL A 574 -29.55 11.89 -2.79
CA VAL A 574 -29.89 11.47 -4.16
C VAL A 574 -30.05 9.95 -4.19
N ARG A 575 -31.25 9.49 -4.52
CA ARG A 575 -31.60 8.05 -4.56
C ARG A 575 -31.41 7.41 -5.91
N ALA A 576 -31.50 8.19 -6.99
CA ALA A 576 -31.26 7.71 -8.34
C ALA A 576 -31.05 8.88 -9.32
N ILE A 577 -30.22 8.65 -10.34
CA ILE A 577 -30.22 9.43 -11.57
C ILE A 577 -30.64 8.48 -12.69
N LEU A 578 -31.88 8.61 -13.14
CA LEU A 578 -32.54 7.67 -14.05
C LEU A 578 -32.53 8.22 -15.46
N ARG A 579 -31.89 7.47 -16.36
CA ARG A 579 -31.86 7.74 -17.80
C ARG A 579 -33.15 7.23 -18.44
N ASP A 580 -33.52 7.82 -19.57
CA ASP A 580 -34.73 7.49 -20.34
C ASP A 580 -36.04 7.53 -19.51
N TRP A 581 -36.19 8.59 -18.70
CA TRP A 581 -37.32 8.77 -17.80
C TRP A 581 -38.67 8.76 -18.53
N ASN A 582 -39.50 7.78 -18.17
CA ASN A 582 -40.81 7.54 -18.79
C ASN A 582 -42.01 8.13 -18.01
N GLY A 583 -41.76 8.84 -16.91
CA GLY A 583 -42.81 9.42 -16.06
C GLY A 583 -43.11 8.67 -14.76
N SER A 584 -42.46 7.54 -14.49
CA SER A 584 -42.67 6.78 -13.25
C SER A 584 -41.44 5.99 -12.81
N SER A 585 -41.27 5.80 -11.50
CA SER A 585 -40.30 4.88 -10.91
C SER A 585 -40.85 4.31 -9.61
N ALA A 586 -40.43 3.10 -9.24
CA ALA A 586 -40.72 2.52 -7.94
C ALA A 586 -40.09 3.31 -6.77
N LEU A 587 -39.10 4.17 -7.09
CA LEU A 587 -38.46 5.07 -6.13
C LEU A 587 -39.23 6.37 -5.94
N ALA A 588 -40.24 6.65 -6.76
CA ALA A 588 -41.09 7.83 -6.61
C ALA A 588 -42.09 7.61 -5.47
N GLY A 589 -41.99 8.42 -4.41
CA GLY A 589 -42.82 8.37 -3.23
C GLY A 589 -43.29 9.76 -2.78
N ALA A 590 -44.09 9.80 -1.71
CA ALA A 590 -44.54 11.06 -1.09
C ALA A 590 -43.39 11.83 -0.40
N ASP A 591 -42.29 11.14 -0.11
CA ASP A 591 -41.07 11.62 0.52
C ASP A 591 -39.96 11.95 -0.49
N THR A 592 -40.25 11.89 -1.79
CA THR A 592 -39.24 12.18 -2.84
C THR A 592 -39.57 13.42 -3.66
N GLU A 593 -38.54 14.21 -3.94
CA GLU A 593 -38.54 15.22 -4.99
C GLU A 593 -37.99 14.60 -6.27
N ILE A 594 -38.61 14.93 -7.41
CA ILE A 594 -38.20 14.43 -8.73
C ILE A 594 -37.99 15.61 -9.65
N MET A 595 -36.74 15.80 -10.07
CA MET A 595 -36.36 16.80 -11.05
C MET A 595 -36.23 16.11 -12.40
N VAL A 596 -36.86 16.64 -13.45
CA VAL A 596 -36.83 16.04 -14.80
C VAL A 596 -36.30 17.06 -15.80
N SER A 597 -35.39 16.62 -16.66
CA SER A 597 -34.88 17.41 -17.78
C SER A 597 -34.69 16.52 -19.01
N ASP A 598 -35.00 17.04 -20.19
CA ASP A 598 -34.75 16.39 -21.49
C ASP A 598 -33.77 17.21 -22.35
N GLY A 599 -33.01 18.09 -21.71
CA GLY A 599 -32.00 18.93 -22.33
C GLY A 599 -31.76 20.16 -21.48
N LEU A 600 -32.52 21.22 -21.71
CA LEU A 600 -32.56 22.40 -20.84
C LEU A 600 -33.81 22.39 -19.94
N PRO A 601 -33.71 22.90 -18.69
CA PRO A 601 -34.72 22.66 -17.65
C PRO A 601 -36.07 23.38 -17.83
N TRP A 602 -36.31 24.05 -18.96
CA TRP A 602 -37.59 24.71 -19.32
C TRP A 602 -38.20 24.14 -20.60
N GLY A 603 -37.74 22.97 -21.06
CA GLY A 603 -38.41 22.16 -22.07
C GLY A 603 -39.83 21.81 -21.64
N SER A 604 -40.79 21.96 -22.54
CA SER A 604 -42.21 21.69 -22.25
C SER A 604 -42.45 20.22 -21.91
N ARG A 605 -43.03 19.96 -20.74
CA ARG A 605 -44.00 18.87 -20.56
C ARG A 605 -45.28 19.41 -19.98
#